data_AF-A0A954D078-F1
#
_entry.id   AF-A0A954D078-F1
#
_cell.length_a   1.000
_cell.length_b   1.000
_cell.length_c   1.000
_cell.angle_alpha   90.00
_cell.angle_beta   90.00
_cell.angle_gamma   90.00
#
_symmetry.space_group_name_H-M   'P 1'
#
loop_
_entity.id
_entity.type
_entity.pdbx_description
1 polymer ?
#
loop_
_entity_poly.entity_id
_entity_poly.type
_entity_poly.pdbx_seq_one_letter_code
_entity_poly.pdbx_strand_id
1 'polypeptide(L)'
;MVEDTVTLEGHIIDSDVLRRVLDKIVEQGARFEFEEFRIGRTNEEASFARLAVRADQPEALDRVLESLSYLGASVAIHDAGFAPAEADGILPDEFYSTTNLDTLVRVEGRWEAVQGQRMDCAVVRRAGRLECVKQRKVRGGDPVLLRGGGVRVRPAERSRRASAFGFMSNEISMEVNKPVAIAAAATAMRDTRTRGERIVVVPGPAVIHSGGDAALARLIRGGWIDGVLSGNAFAVHDVEKALLSTSLGVCQLSGRAVEGGSRNHLWAINAVNRVGGIRKAVECGLVGSGVMHAVVVSEVPFVLAGSIRDDGPLVDVITDVLAAQEAYIEALEGVGMCLLLASALHSIAVGNLIHSRVRTVCVDMTEALPVKLGNRGSQQAIGLVTDVGYFLEGLERELSGGPRAQDRACPKSGS
;
A
#
# COMPACT_ATOMS: atom_id res chain seq x y z
N MET A 1 -17.64 -38.66 11.22
CA MET A 1 -17.97 -37.78 10.10
C MET A 1 -18.55 -36.50 10.69
N VAL A 2 -17.90 -35.38 10.40
CA VAL A 2 -18.28 -34.03 10.81
C VAL A 2 -18.81 -33.27 9.59
N GLU A 3 -19.69 -32.31 9.82
CA GLU A 3 -20.36 -31.55 8.77
C GLU A 3 -20.35 -30.06 9.11
N ASP A 4 -20.20 -29.21 8.09
CA ASP A 4 -20.51 -27.79 8.17
C ASP A 4 -21.15 -27.32 6.85
N THR A 5 -22.01 -26.31 6.91
CA THR A 5 -22.75 -25.83 5.74
C THR A 5 -21.97 -24.70 5.08
N VAL A 6 -22.01 -24.57 3.76
CA VAL A 6 -21.32 -23.55 2.96
C VAL A 6 -22.31 -22.92 1.99
N THR A 7 -22.29 -21.60 1.87
CA THR A 7 -23.16 -20.81 1.01
C THR A 7 -22.35 -20.08 -0.05
N LEU A 8 -22.90 -19.96 -1.24
CA LEU A 8 -22.31 -19.26 -2.38
C LEU A 8 -23.38 -18.33 -2.94
N GLU A 9 -23.03 -17.09 -3.23
CA GLU A 9 -23.96 -16.11 -3.79
C GLU A 9 -23.25 -15.20 -4.80
N GLY A 10 -23.85 -15.00 -5.97
CA GLY A 10 -23.32 -14.18 -7.07
C GLY A 10 -23.48 -14.86 -8.43
N HIS A 11 -22.71 -14.44 -9.43
CA HIS A 11 -22.65 -15.12 -10.74
C HIS A 11 -21.81 -16.41 -10.67
N ILE A 12 -22.10 -17.25 -9.68
CA ILE A 12 -21.25 -18.39 -9.27
C ILE A 12 -21.11 -19.47 -10.36
N ILE A 13 -22.01 -19.48 -11.34
CA ILE A 13 -21.98 -20.36 -12.51
C ILE A 13 -21.10 -19.73 -13.61
N ASP A 14 -21.42 -18.50 -14.03
CA ASP A 14 -20.73 -17.82 -15.13
C ASP A 14 -19.27 -17.49 -14.80
N SER A 15 -18.96 -17.29 -13.52
CA SER A 15 -17.60 -17.02 -13.04
C SER A 15 -16.81 -18.28 -12.64
N ASP A 16 -17.35 -19.47 -12.92
CA ASP A 16 -16.75 -20.79 -12.63
C ASP A 16 -16.44 -21.05 -11.14
N VAL A 17 -17.02 -20.24 -10.25
CA VAL A 17 -16.76 -20.31 -8.80
C VAL A 17 -17.35 -21.59 -8.21
N LEU A 18 -18.59 -21.93 -8.59
CA LEU A 18 -19.26 -23.13 -8.12
C LEU A 18 -18.44 -24.39 -8.46
N ARG A 19 -18.00 -24.50 -9.72
CA ARG A 19 -17.17 -25.63 -10.16
C ARG A 19 -15.89 -25.75 -9.34
N ARG A 20 -15.15 -24.66 -9.19
CA ARG A 20 -13.89 -24.64 -8.43
C ARG A 20 -14.08 -25.04 -6.97
N VAL A 21 -15.19 -24.63 -6.35
CA VAL A 21 -15.54 -25.00 -4.97
C VAL A 21 -15.81 -26.50 -4.88
N LEU A 22 -16.61 -27.06 -5.79
CA LEU A 22 -16.91 -28.50 -5.80
C LEU A 22 -15.65 -29.35 -6.05
N ASP A 23 -14.84 -28.96 -7.04
CA ASP A 23 -13.58 -29.63 -7.36
C ASP A 23 -12.66 -29.63 -6.13
N LYS A 24 -12.57 -28.49 -5.42
CA LYS A 24 -11.70 -28.36 -4.24
C LYS A 24 -12.13 -29.25 -3.07
N ILE A 25 -13.44 -29.37 -2.83
CA ILE A 25 -13.98 -30.26 -1.79
C ILE A 25 -13.56 -31.71 -2.06
N VAL A 26 -13.69 -32.16 -3.31
CA VAL A 26 -13.38 -33.54 -3.71
C VAL A 26 -11.87 -33.79 -3.70
N GLU A 27 -11.05 -32.86 -4.19
CA GLU A 27 -9.58 -32.94 -4.17
C GLU A 27 -9.03 -33.15 -2.75
N GLN A 28 -9.68 -32.56 -1.75
CA GLN A 28 -9.27 -32.66 -0.34
C GLN A 28 -9.95 -33.81 0.41
N GLY A 29 -10.64 -34.71 -0.31
CA GLY A 29 -11.23 -35.92 0.24
C GLY A 29 -12.51 -35.69 1.06
N ALA A 30 -13.12 -34.51 0.97
CA ALA A 30 -14.41 -34.23 1.57
C ALA A 30 -15.56 -34.52 0.60
N ARG A 31 -16.77 -34.57 1.14
CA ARG A 31 -18.02 -34.80 0.39
C ARG A 31 -18.90 -33.57 0.50
N PHE A 32 -19.76 -33.35 -0.48
CA PHE A 32 -20.75 -32.28 -0.42
C PHE A 32 -22.15 -32.79 -0.74
N GLU A 33 -23.15 -32.07 -0.26
CA GLU A 33 -24.56 -32.28 -0.56
C GLU A 33 -25.23 -30.91 -0.76
N PHE A 34 -25.98 -30.71 -1.84
CA PHE A 34 -26.72 -29.46 -2.04
C PHE A 34 -27.96 -29.44 -1.15
N GLU A 35 -28.02 -28.48 -0.23
CA GLU A 35 -29.21 -28.21 0.58
C GLU A 35 -30.19 -27.28 -0.16
N GLU A 36 -29.66 -26.29 -0.87
CA GLU A 36 -30.45 -25.29 -1.59
C GLU A 36 -29.71 -24.84 -2.84
N PHE A 37 -30.41 -24.74 -3.97
CA PHE A 37 -29.82 -24.22 -5.21
C PHE A 37 -30.85 -23.38 -5.96
N ARG A 38 -30.53 -22.09 -6.18
CA ARG A 38 -31.36 -21.13 -6.91
C ARG A 38 -30.53 -20.51 -8.03
N ILE A 39 -31.00 -20.69 -9.26
CA ILE A 39 -30.36 -20.14 -10.46
C ILE A 39 -31.01 -18.80 -10.80
N GLY A 40 -30.18 -17.77 -11.04
CA GLY A 40 -30.63 -16.48 -11.57
C GLY A 40 -31.27 -16.68 -12.94
N ARG A 41 -32.41 -16.04 -13.20
CA ARG A 41 -33.19 -16.28 -14.44
C ARG A 41 -32.63 -15.54 -15.64
N THR A 42 -31.79 -14.54 -15.40
CA THR A 42 -31.12 -13.72 -16.40
C THR A 42 -29.63 -13.64 -16.08
N ASN A 43 -28.82 -13.22 -17.06
CA ASN A 43 -27.37 -13.04 -16.91
C ASN A 43 -26.99 -11.89 -15.96
N GLU A 44 -27.95 -11.07 -15.52
CA GLU A 44 -27.78 -10.02 -14.52
C GLU A 44 -28.19 -10.47 -13.11
N GLU A 45 -28.96 -11.56 -13.00
CA GLU A 45 -29.42 -12.10 -11.72
C GLU A 45 -28.40 -13.04 -11.08
N ALA A 46 -28.12 -12.82 -9.79
CA ALA A 46 -27.23 -13.69 -9.02
C ALA A 46 -27.86 -15.09 -8.79
N SER A 47 -27.00 -16.10 -8.82
CA SER A 47 -27.33 -17.46 -8.39
C SER A 47 -26.88 -17.69 -6.94
N PHE A 48 -27.58 -18.58 -6.25
CA PHE A 48 -27.35 -18.93 -4.85
C PHE A 48 -27.22 -20.44 -4.69
N ALA A 49 -26.25 -20.90 -3.92
CA ALA A 49 -26.10 -22.30 -3.52
C ALA A 49 -25.84 -22.42 -2.03
N ARG A 50 -26.39 -23.46 -1.40
CA ARG A 50 -26.06 -23.90 -0.05
C ARG A 50 -25.71 -25.39 -0.09
N LEU A 51 -24.58 -25.73 0.51
CA LEU A 51 -23.90 -27.02 0.44
C LEU A 51 -23.59 -27.49 1.85
N ALA A 52 -24.02 -28.67 2.26
CA ALA A 52 -23.43 -29.33 3.42
C ALA A 52 -22.10 -29.96 3.00
N VAL A 53 -21.00 -29.67 3.69
CA VAL A 53 -19.67 -30.23 3.45
C VAL A 53 -19.31 -31.17 4.59
N ARG A 54 -18.99 -32.43 4.26
CA ARG A 54 -18.73 -33.50 5.21
C ARG A 54 -17.30 -34.03 5.08
N ALA A 55 -16.64 -34.27 6.21
CA ALA A 55 -15.33 -34.92 6.26
C ALA A 55 -15.26 -35.95 7.41
N ASP A 56 -14.31 -36.87 7.32
CA ASP A 56 -14.18 -37.95 8.32
C ASP A 56 -13.56 -37.45 9.64
N GLN A 57 -12.74 -36.39 9.60
CA GLN A 57 -12.06 -35.78 10.75
C GLN A 57 -12.30 -34.25 10.83
N PRO A 58 -12.39 -33.66 12.04
CA PRO A 58 -12.51 -32.21 12.24
C PRO A 58 -11.43 -31.39 11.54
N GLU A 59 -10.17 -31.78 11.66
CA GLU A 59 -9.04 -31.05 11.10
C GLU A 59 -9.03 -31.09 9.56
N ALA A 60 -9.65 -32.12 8.97
CA ALA A 60 -9.84 -32.22 7.53
C ALA A 60 -10.97 -31.30 7.05
N LEU A 61 -12.03 -31.15 7.85
CA LEU A 61 -13.12 -30.22 7.58
C LEU A 61 -12.61 -28.77 7.60
N ASP A 62 -11.84 -28.39 8.62
CA ASP A 62 -11.29 -27.03 8.76
C ASP A 62 -10.41 -26.64 7.56
N ARG A 63 -9.51 -27.54 7.12
CA ARG A 63 -8.67 -27.31 5.93
C ARG A 63 -9.49 -27.11 4.66
N VAL A 64 -10.59 -27.84 4.52
CA VAL A 64 -11.50 -27.73 3.40
C VAL A 64 -12.21 -26.38 3.46
N LEU A 65 -12.87 -26.07 4.57
CA LEU A 65 -13.59 -24.81 4.76
C LEU A 65 -12.68 -23.59 4.56
N GLU A 66 -11.46 -23.63 5.07
CA GLU A 66 -10.44 -22.60 4.84
C GLU A 66 -10.13 -22.45 3.34
N SER A 67 -9.92 -23.56 2.63
CA SER A 67 -9.66 -23.56 1.18
C SER A 67 -10.85 -23.00 0.38
N LEU A 68 -12.09 -23.28 0.79
CA LEU A 68 -13.30 -22.79 0.12
C LEU A 68 -13.54 -21.29 0.40
N SER A 69 -13.08 -20.77 1.53
CA SER A 69 -13.15 -19.34 1.84
C SER A 69 -12.39 -18.48 0.82
N TYR A 70 -11.21 -18.95 0.34
CA TYR A 70 -10.44 -18.29 -0.72
C TYR A 70 -11.12 -18.30 -2.09
N LEU A 71 -12.14 -19.15 -2.27
CA LEU A 71 -12.94 -19.26 -3.49
C LEU A 71 -14.26 -18.48 -3.41
N GLY A 72 -14.53 -17.78 -2.30
CA GLY A 72 -15.74 -16.97 -2.10
C GLY A 72 -16.91 -17.72 -1.48
N ALA A 73 -16.69 -18.90 -0.90
CA ALA A 73 -17.71 -19.67 -0.19
C ALA A 73 -17.86 -19.21 1.27
N SER A 74 -19.09 -18.97 1.73
CA SER A 74 -19.42 -18.57 3.10
C SER A 74 -20.04 -19.69 3.92
N VAL A 75 -19.31 -20.22 4.89
CA VAL A 75 -19.77 -21.28 5.81
C VAL A 75 -20.97 -20.81 6.67
N ALA A 76 -21.85 -21.72 7.16
CA ALA A 76 -22.98 -21.45 8.04
C ALA A 76 -22.54 -20.49 9.14
N ILE A 77 -23.20 -19.35 9.14
CA ILE A 77 -22.54 -18.15 9.60
C ILE A 77 -22.80 -18.01 11.10
N HIS A 78 -21.91 -18.58 11.92
CA HIS A 78 -21.84 -18.28 13.34
C HIS A 78 -21.29 -16.87 13.57
N ASP A 79 -21.64 -16.25 14.71
CA ASP A 79 -20.98 -15.03 15.15
C ASP A 79 -19.52 -15.34 15.48
N ALA A 80 -18.63 -14.37 15.28
CA ALA A 80 -17.21 -14.58 15.47
C ALA A 80 -16.85 -14.74 16.97
N GLY A 81 -15.90 -15.61 17.25
CA GLY A 81 -15.37 -15.82 18.60
C GLY A 81 -14.44 -14.68 19.03
N PHE A 82 -14.51 -14.31 20.30
CA PHE A 82 -13.59 -13.36 20.93
C PHE A 82 -13.03 -13.94 22.21
N ALA A 83 -11.76 -13.70 22.48
CA ALA A 83 -11.12 -14.01 23.77
C ALA A 83 -10.40 -12.79 24.31
N PRO A 84 -10.29 -12.63 25.64
CA PRO A 84 -9.51 -11.56 26.23
C PRO A 84 -8.02 -11.72 25.89
N ALA A 85 -7.36 -10.61 25.58
CA ALA A 85 -5.90 -10.57 25.51
C ALA A 85 -5.29 -10.93 26.88
N GLU A 86 -4.24 -11.75 26.86
CA GLU A 86 -3.62 -12.28 28.09
C GLU A 86 -2.93 -11.19 28.90
N ALA A 87 -2.30 -10.24 28.21
CA ALA A 87 -1.65 -9.07 28.78
C ALA A 87 -1.47 -7.99 27.70
N ASP A 88 -0.90 -6.85 28.07
CA ASP A 88 -0.52 -5.81 27.13
C ASP A 88 0.43 -6.38 26.06
N GLY A 89 0.01 -6.31 24.80
CA GLY A 89 0.77 -6.83 23.66
C GLY A 89 0.74 -8.36 23.47
N ILE A 90 0.01 -9.12 24.30
CA ILE A 90 -0.07 -10.58 24.21
C ILE A 90 -1.47 -10.98 23.72
N LEU A 91 -1.52 -11.54 22.52
CA LEU A 91 -2.74 -12.01 21.87
C LEU A 91 -3.04 -13.46 22.29
N PRO A 92 -4.31 -13.88 22.34
CA PRO A 92 -4.64 -15.29 22.54
C PRO A 92 -4.10 -16.16 21.40
N ASP A 93 -3.72 -17.41 21.68
CA ASP A 93 -3.12 -18.34 20.70
C ASP A 93 -3.90 -18.45 19.37
N GLU A 94 -5.23 -18.43 19.46
CA GLU A 94 -6.14 -18.62 18.34
C GLU A 94 -6.53 -17.29 17.65
N PHE A 95 -5.77 -16.20 17.82
CA PHE A 95 -6.13 -14.89 17.25
C PHE A 95 -6.23 -14.90 15.71
N TYR A 96 -7.14 -14.09 15.18
CA TYR A 96 -7.21 -13.79 13.75
C TYR A 96 -6.20 -12.70 13.38
N SER A 97 -5.30 -12.99 12.43
CA SER A 97 -4.38 -12.01 11.85
C SER A 97 -4.99 -11.37 10.61
N THR A 98 -5.03 -10.03 10.57
CA THR A 98 -5.66 -9.29 9.48
C THR A 98 -4.84 -9.29 8.18
N THR A 99 -5.56 -9.27 7.06
CA THR A 99 -5.00 -8.90 5.74
C THR A 99 -5.07 -7.38 5.53
N ASN A 100 -4.62 -6.87 4.38
CA ASN A 100 -4.86 -5.48 3.96
C ASN A 100 -6.18 -5.27 3.18
N LEU A 101 -7.02 -6.30 3.07
CA LEU A 101 -8.32 -6.28 2.40
C LEU A 101 -9.44 -5.94 3.38
N ASP A 102 -10.57 -5.42 2.89
CA ASP A 102 -11.71 -5.11 3.76
C ASP A 102 -12.19 -6.37 4.49
N THR A 103 -12.17 -6.31 5.81
CA THR A 103 -12.63 -7.40 6.65
C THR A 103 -13.96 -7.02 7.30
N LEU A 104 -14.92 -7.92 7.21
CA LEU A 104 -16.21 -7.88 7.89
C LEU A 104 -16.20 -8.97 8.96
N VAL A 105 -16.72 -8.67 10.14
CA VAL A 105 -16.86 -9.63 11.22
C VAL A 105 -18.32 -9.65 11.63
N ARG A 106 -18.86 -10.85 11.83
CA ARG A 106 -20.23 -11.03 12.29
C ARG A 106 -20.27 -11.00 13.80
N VAL A 107 -21.03 -10.06 14.33
CA VAL A 107 -21.23 -9.83 15.75
C VAL A 107 -22.72 -9.71 16.01
N GLU A 108 -23.25 -10.54 16.91
CA GLU A 108 -24.67 -10.54 17.30
C GLU A 108 -25.63 -10.60 16.09
N GLY A 109 -25.31 -11.46 15.13
CA GLY A 109 -26.10 -11.64 13.92
C GLY A 109 -25.85 -10.61 12.81
N ARG A 110 -25.01 -9.59 13.02
CA ARG A 110 -24.79 -8.49 12.06
C ARG A 110 -23.35 -8.44 11.56
N TRP A 111 -23.17 -8.15 10.28
CA TRP A 111 -21.85 -7.93 9.70
C TRP A 111 -21.40 -6.50 9.94
N GLU A 112 -20.31 -6.34 10.68
CA GLU A 112 -19.67 -5.06 10.98
C GLU A 112 -18.31 -4.97 10.27
N ALA A 113 -17.99 -3.79 9.74
CA ALA A 113 -16.71 -3.55 9.09
C ALA A 113 -15.61 -3.22 10.10
N VAL A 114 -14.45 -3.83 9.92
CA VAL A 114 -13.25 -3.50 10.70
C VAL A 114 -12.71 -2.14 10.28
N GLN A 115 -12.50 -1.25 11.25
CA GLN A 115 -11.96 0.09 11.02
C GLN A 115 -10.43 0.09 11.03
N GLY A 116 -9.84 0.99 10.23
CA GLY A 116 -8.38 1.16 10.16
C GLY A 116 -7.64 -0.05 9.57
N GLN A 117 -8.30 -0.76 8.65
CA GLN A 117 -7.83 -2.01 8.06
C GLN A 117 -6.41 -1.91 7.48
N ARG A 118 -5.55 -2.81 7.92
CA ARG A 118 -4.15 -2.97 7.51
C ARG A 118 -3.68 -4.38 7.85
N MET A 119 -2.64 -4.86 7.19
CA MET A 119 -2.12 -6.20 7.42
C MET A 119 -1.38 -6.32 8.77
N ASP A 120 -1.18 -7.56 9.20
CA ASP A 120 -0.39 -7.93 10.37
C ASP A 120 -0.84 -7.19 11.64
N CYS A 121 -2.13 -7.25 11.91
CA CYS A 121 -2.76 -6.68 13.10
C CYS A 121 -3.76 -7.68 13.69
N ALA A 122 -4.12 -7.43 14.95
CA ALA A 122 -5.27 -8.06 15.58
C ALA A 122 -6.53 -7.21 15.35
N VAL A 123 -7.71 -7.83 15.41
CA VAL A 123 -8.99 -7.10 15.51
C VAL A 123 -9.44 -7.11 16.95
N VAL A 124 -9.64 -5.93 17.53
CA VAL A 124 -10.15 -5.78 18.91
C VAL A 124 -11.54 -5.13 18.88
N ARG A 125 -12.43 -5.58 19.77
CA ARG A 125 -13.78 -4.99 19.94
C ARG A 125 -13.77 -3.99 21.10
N ARG A 126 -13.65 -2.69 20.81
CA ARG A 126 -13.65 -1.62 21.83
C ARG A 126 -14.84 -0.69 21.62
N ALA A 127 -15.55 -0.36 22.71
CA ALA A 127 -16.72 0.54 22.67
C ALA A 127 -17.75 0.19 21.57
N GLY A 128 -17.97 -1.11 21.31
CA GLY A 128 -18.89 -1.59 20.28
C GLY A 128 -18.40 -1.42 18.84
N ARG A 129 -17.11 -1.13 18.62
CA ARG A 129 -16.48 -1.04 17.29
C ARG A 129 -15.38 -2.07 17.15
N LEU A 130 -15.17 -2.50 15.92
CA LEU A 130 -14.07 -3.39 15.54
C LEU A 130 -12.92 -2.56 14.99
N GLU A 131 -11.77 -2.63 15.65
CA GLU A 131 -10.60 -1.86 15.30
C GLU A 131 -9.44 -2.78 14.95
N CYS A 132 -8.79 -2.51 13.82
CA CYS A 132 -7.55 -3.15 13.44
C CYS A 132 -6.40 -2.52 14.23
N VAL A 133 -5.76 -3.27 15.12
CA VAL A 133 -4.76 -2.75 16.07
C VAL A 133 -3.46 -3.57 15.98
N LYS A 134 -2.32 -2.87 15.87
CA LYS A 134 -1.00 -3.53 15.93
C LYS A 134 -0.84 -4.17 17.31
N GLN A 135 -0.28 -5.38 17.35
CA GLN A 135 -0.14 -6.19 18.56
C GLN A 135 0.30 -5.40 19.79
N ARG A 136 1.36 -4.58 19.69
CA ARG A 136 1.86 -3.71 20.79
C ARG A 136 0.86 -2.71 21.39
N LYS A 137 -0.28 -2.45 20.73
CA LYS A 137 -1.35 -1.53 21.17
C LYS A 137 -2.55 -2.26 21.80
N VAL A 138 -2.52 -3.59 21.83
CA VAL A 138 -3.51 -4.39 22.56
C VAL A 138 -3.21 -4.29 24.06
N ARG A 139 -4.28 -4.13 24.85
CA ARG A 139 -4.25 -4.06 26.31
C ARG A 139 -4.76 -5.37 26.90
N GLY A 140 -4.24 -5.76 28.06
CA GLY A 140 -4.75 -6.92 28.79
C GLY A 140 -6.27 -6.85 28.98
N GLY A 141 -6.96 -7.94 28.65
CA GLY A 141 -8.41 -8.03 28.72
C GLY A 141 -9.18 -7.49 27.50
N ASP A 142 -8.51 -6.88 26.51
CA ASP A 142 -9.18 -6.51 25.25
C ASP A 142 -9.80 -7.75 24.59
N PRO A 143 -11.07 -7.70 24.15
CA PRO A 143 -11.66 -8.81 23.39
C PRO A 143 -11.06 -8.85 21.98
N VAL A 144 -10.16 -9.79 21.75
CA VAL A 144 -9.47 -10.06 20.50
C VAL A 144 -10.25 -11.10 19.69
N LEU A 145 -10.44 -10.81 18.41
CA LEU A 145 -11.06 -11.72 17.44
C LEU A 145 -10.23 -13.01 17.28
N LEU A 146 -10.90 -14.15 17.38
CA LEU A 146 -10.31 -15.47 17.13
C LEU A 146 -10.48 -15.89 15.67
N ARG A 147 -9.61 -16.79 15.20
CA ARG A 147 -9.77 -17.48 13.92
C ARG A 147 -10.99 -18.40 13.97
N GLY A 148 -11.62 -18.61 12.82
CA GLY A 148 -12.80 -19.47 12.67
C GLY A 148 -13.95 -18.79 11.93
N GLY A 149 -15.19 -19.23 12.22
CA GLY A 149 -16.40 -18.70 11.60
C GLY A 149 -16.67 -17.22 11.92
N GLY A 150 -17.52 -16.58 11.11
CA GLY A 150 -17.95 -15.20 11.35
C GLY A 150 -16.98 -14.11 10.85
N VAL A 151 -15.96 -14.46 10.05
CA VAL A 151 -15.06 -13.49 9.39
C VAL A 151 -15.21 -13.57 7.87
N ARG A 152 -15.35 -12.43 7.20
CA ARG A 152 -15.45 -12.33 5.74
C ARG A 152 -14.47 -11.28 5.22
N VAL A 153 -13.54 -11.72 4.36
CA VAL A 153 -12.61 -10.83 3.68
C VAL A 153 -13.14 -10.56 2.27
N ARG A 154 -13.30 -9.28 1.89
CA ARG A 154 -13.70 -8.91 0.53
C ARG A 154 -12.46 -8.84 -0.35
N PRO A 155 -12.37 -9.62 -1.44
CA PRO A 155 -11.26 -9.49 -2.37
C PRO A 155 -11.29 -8.12 -3.06
N ALA A 156 -10.13 -7.61 -3.42
CA ALA A 156 -10.03 -6.42 -4.25
C ALA A 156 -10.66 -6.69 -5.63
N GLU A 157 -11.54 -5.80 -6.09
CA GLU A 157 -12.12 -5.93 -7.44
C GLU A 157 -11.01 -5.83 -8.49
N ARG A 158 -10.75 -6.94 -9.19
CA ARG A 158 -9.85 -6.93 -10.34
C ARG A 158 -10.56 -6.30 -11.53
N SER A 159 -9.92 -5.29 -12.12
CA SER A 159 -10.27 -4.81 -13.47
C SER A 159 -10.27 -5.99 -14.45
N ARG A 160 -11.42 -6.30 -15.05
CA ARG A 160 -11.64 -7.43 -15.98
C ARG A 160 -10.93 -7.27 -17.35
N ARG A 161 -9.91 -6.41 -17.48
CA ARG A 161 -9.22 -6.10 -18.74
C ARG A 161 -7.94 -6.92 -19.00
N ALA A 162 -7.78 -8.10 -18.38
CA ALA A 162 -6.69 -9.01 -18.71
C ALA A 162 -7.21 -10.15 -19.61
N SER A 163 -6.71 -10.22 -20.85
CA SER A 163 -6.88 -11.36 -21.75
C SER A 163 -6.29 -12.62 -21.12
N ALA A 164 -6.96 -13.77 -21.29
CA ALA A 164 -6.49 -15.08 -20.84
C ALA A 164 -5.16 -15.53 -21.49
N PHE A 165 -4.69 -14.83 -22.53
CA PHE A 165 -3.38 -15.02 -23.15
C PHE A 165 -2.75 -13.67 -23.51
N GLY A 166 -1.52 -13.42 -23.05
CA GLY A 166 -0.73 -12.23 -23.35
C GLY A 166 0.71 -12.36 -22.83
N PHE A 167 1.69 -11.97 -23.65
CA PHE A 167 3.09 -11.84 -23.21
C PHE A 167 3.26 -10.57 -22.36
N MET A 168 4.18 -10.59 -21.39
CA MET A 168 4.42 -9.48 -20.42
C MET A 168 3.21 -9.14 -19.53
N SER A 169 2.47 -10.16 -19.09
CA SER A 169 1.38 -10.04 -18.10
C SER A 169 1.86 -9.85 -16.65
N ASN A 170 3.17 -9.91 -16.41
CA ASN A 170 3.75 -9.61 -15.10
C ASN A 170 3.72 -8.10 -14.84
N GLU A 171 3.14 -7.69 -13.72
CA GLU A 171 2.97 -6.28 -13.29
C GLU A 171 4.30 -5.59 -12.92
N ILE A 172 5.41 -6.34 -12.91
CA ILE A 172 6.76 -5.86 -12.61
C ILE A 172 7.68 -6.35 -13.74
N SER A 173 8.15 -5.43 -14.57
CA SER A 173 9.12 -5.76 -15.63
C SER A 173 9.97 -4.54 -16.01
N MET A 174 11.24 -4.80 -16.28
CA MET A 174 12.13 -3.82 -16.93
C MET A 174 11.70 -3.51 -18.37
N GLU A 175 11.07 -4.46 -19.07
CA GLU A 175 10.75 -4.41 -20.50
C GLU A 175 9.35 -3.82 -20.81
N VAL A 176 8.92 -2.84 -20.01
CA VAL A 176 7.67 -2.12 -20.25
C VAL A 176 7.93 -0.78 -20.94
N ASN A 177 6.99 -0.36 -21.80
CA ASN A 177 7.03 0.97 -22.42
C ASN A 177 6.87 2.06 -21.35
N LYS A 178 7.98 2.66 -20.92
CA LYS A 178 8.03 3.59 -19.78
C LYS A 178 7.14 4.83 -19.98
N PRO A 179 7.15 5.52 -21.14
CA PRO A 179 6.21 6.60 -21.41
C PRO A 179 4.73 6.22 -21.18
N VAL A 180 4.31 5.03 -21.63
CA VAL A 180 2.92 4.56 -21.43
C VAL A 180 2.63 4.35 -19.95
N ALA A 181 3.56 3.73 -19.21
CA ALA A 181 3.40 3.50 -17.77
C ALA A 181 3.39 4.81 -16.96
N ILE A 182 4.21 5.80 -17.35
CA ILE A 182 4.22 7.15 -16.76
C ILE A 182 2.89 7.88 -17.03
N ALA A 183 2.38 7.82 -18.27
CA ALA A 183 1.07 8.39 -18.62
C ALA A 183 -0.08 7.72 -17.85
N ALA A 184 0.00 6.41 -17.62
CA ALA A 184 -0.95 5.69 -16.78
C ALA A 184 -0.88 6.14 -15.31
N ALA A 185 0.32 6.35 -14.75
CA ALA A 185 0.50 6.91 -13.41
C ALA A 185 -0.06 8.34 -13.32
N ALA A 186 0.18 9.20 -14.31
CA ALA A 186 -0.38 10.54 -14.38
C ALA A 186 -1.93 10.53 -14.43
N THR A 187 -2.50 9.61 -15.19
CA THR A 187 -3.96 9.41 -15.25
C THR A 187 -4.50 8.96 -13.90
N ALA A 188 -3.85 8.00 -13.24
CA ALA A 188 -4.24 7.56 -11.91
C ALA A 188 -4.17 8.69 -10.86
N MET A 189 -3.19 9.59 -10.95
CA MET A 189 -3.12 10.78 -10.10
C MET A 189 -4.30 11.72 -10.35
N ARG A 190 -4.64 12.00 -11.61
CA ARG A 190 -5.82 12.81 -11.95
C ARG A 190 -7.11 12.20 -11.40
N ASP A 191 -7.30 10.90 -11.61
CA ASP A 191 -8.49 10.18 -11.12
C ASP A 191 -8.57 10.22 -9.59
N THR A 192 -7.44 10.18 -8.90
CA THR A 192 -7.38 10.27 -7.44
C THR A 192 -7.79 11.67 -6.96
N ARG A 193 -7.33 12.72 -7.65
CA ARG A 193 -7.76 14.10 -7.36
C ARG A 193 -9.24 14.32 -7.66
N THR A 194 -9.80 13.74 -8.73
CA THR A 194 -11.24 13.87 -9.02
C THR A 194 -12.13 13.19 -7.98
N ARG A 195 -11.63 12.14 -7.31
CA ARG A 195 -12.29 11.50 -6.15
C ARG A 195 -12.11 12.27 -4.84
N GLY A 196 -11.31 13.35 -4.82
CA GLY A 196 -11.02 14.10 -3.60
C GLY A 196 -10.13 13.36 -2.60
N GLU A 197 -9.41 12.32 -3.06
CA GLU A 197 -8.51 11.52 -2.23
C GLU A 197 -7.09 12.13 -2.23
N ARG A 198 -6.33 11.86 -1.16
CA ARG A 198 -4.96 12.38 -1.03
C ARG A 198 -3.94 11.55 -1.82
N ILE A 199 -2.88 12.20 -2.28
CA ILE A 199 -1.70 11.57 -2.90
C ILE A 199 -0.48 11.79 -2.02
N VAL A 200 0.13 10.70 -1.55
CA VAL A 200 1.33 10.74 -0.69
C VAL A 200 2.54 10.20 -1.45
N VAL A 201 3.69 10.86 -1.30
CA VAL A 201 4.98 10.39 -1.86
C VAL A 201 5.88 9.84 -0.77
N VAL A 202 6.66 8.82 -1.12
CA VAL A 202 7.64 8.18 -0.25
C VAL A 202 9.03 8.22 -0.93
N PRO A 203 9.69 9.40 -0.97
CA PRO A 203 10.96 9.55 -1.66
C PRO A 203 12.15 9.08 -0.84
N GLY A 204 13.12 8.46 -1.51
CA GLY A 204 14.44 8.17 -0.97
C GLY A 204 15.49 9.17 -1.47
N PRO A 205 16.71 9.18 -0.89
CA PRO A 205 17.76 10.13 -1.27
C PRO A 205 18.20 10.00 -2.74
N ALA A 206 17.97 8.85 -3.37
CA ALA A 206 18.22 8.65 -4.80
C ALA A 206 17.45 9.64 -5.69
N VAL A 207 16.30 10.15 -5.25
CA VAL A 207 15.56 11.21 -5.97
C VAL A 207 16.41 12.47 -6.12
N ILE A 208 17.19 12.82 -5.09
CA ILE A 208 18.08 13.98 -5.13
C ILE A 208 19.29 13.69 -6.02
N HIS A 209 19.90 12.51 -5.83
CA HIS A 209 21.11 12.10 -6.55
C HIS A 209 20.89 11.97 -8.05
N SER A 210 19.69 11.58 -8.49
CA SER A 210 19.32 11.45 -9.91
C SER A 210 18.77 12.75 -10.52
N GLY A 211 18.67 13.85 -9.74
CA GLY A 211 18.12 15.13 -10.21
C GLY A 211 16.59 15.20 -10.30
N GLY A 212 15.86 14.22 -9.76
CA GLY A 212 14.39 14.20 -9.75
C GLY A 212 13.74 15.19 -8.78
N ASP A 213 14.52 15.78 -7.88
CA ASP A 213 14.10 16.78 -6.89
C ASP A 213 13.39 17.99 -7.52
N ALA A 214 13.88 18.48 -8.66
CA ALA A 214 13.30 19.63 -9.33
C ALA A 214 11.88 19.34 -9.83
N ALA A 215 11.65 18.16 -10.41
CA ALA A 215 10.34 17.72 -10.86
C ALA A 215 9.39 17.45 -9.68
N LEU A 216 9.88 16.77 -8.63
CA LEU A 216 9.11 16.54 -7.41
C LEU A 216 8.67 17.85 -6.73
N ALA A 217 9.58 18.83 -6.64
CA ALA A 217 9.27 20.15 -6.08
C ALA A 217 8.22 20.90 -6.93
N ARG A 218 8.20 20.72 -8.26
CA ARG A 218 7.14 21.26 -9.14
C ARG A 218 5.81 20.55 -8.93
N LEU A 219 5.80 19.23 -8.76
CA LEU A 219 4.58 18.47 -8.43
C LEU A 219 3.97 18.95 -7.11
N ILE A 220 4.80 19.18 -6.09
CA ILE A 220 4.36 19.72 -4.79
C ILE A 220 3.79 21.14 -4.93
N ARG A 221 4.48 22.04 -5.63
CA ARG A 221 3.97 23.41 -5.89
C ARG A 221 2.71 23.42 -6.77
N GLY A 222 2.60 22.48 -7.70
CA GLY A 222 1.41 22.27 -8.51
C GLY A 222 0.24 21.65 -7.73
N GLY A 223 0.41 21.40 -6.43
CA GLY A 223 -0.61 20.80 -5.58
C GLY A 223 -0.92 19.36 -5.95
N TRP A 224 -0.01 18.60 -6.56
CA TRP A 224 -0.29 17.18 -6.87
C TRP A 224 -0.03 16.25 -5.68
N ILE A 225 0.72 16.73 -4.68
CA ILE A 225 1.20 15.94 -3.55
C ILE A 225 0.65 16.54 -2.26
N ASP A 226 -0.01 15.71 -1.45
CA ASP A 226 -0.67 16.09 -0.20
C ASP A 226 0.13 15.66 1.05
N GLY A 227 1.19 14.88 0.90
CA GLY A 227 2.07 14.50 2.00
C GLY A 227 3.38 13.85 1.56
N VAL A 228 4.44 14.01 2.37
CA VAL A 228 5.78 13.44 2.11
C VAL A 228 6.23 12.59 3.29
N LEU A 229 6.50 11.31 3.05
CA LEU A 229 6.99 10.36 4.06
C LEU A 229 8.41 9.92 3.70
N SER A 230 9.41 10.25 4.51
CA SER A 230 10.81 9.91 4.19
C SER A 230 11.66 9.72 5.44
N GLY A 231 12.99 9.74 5.28
CA GLY A 231 13.97 9.69 6.36
C GLY A 231 14.98 10.83 6.27
N ASN A 232 15.86 10.91 7.27
CA ASN A 232 16.86 11.98 7.41
C ASN A 232 17.67 12.21 6.14
N ALA A 233 18.21 11.14 5.53
CA ALA A 233 19.09 11.24 4.37
C ALA A 233 18.47 12.00 3.18
N PHE A 234 17.19 11.77 2.88
CA PHE A 234 16.52 12.48 1.79
C PHE A 234 16.46 13.99 2.05
N ALA A 235 16.01 14.39 3.22
CA ALA A 235 15.90 15.79 3.60
C ALA A 235 17.28 16.47 3.68
N VAL A 236 18.27 15.79 4.25
CA VAL A 236 19.64 16.29 4.35
C VAL A 236 20.25 16.53 2.96
N HIS A 237 20.10 15.60 2.02
CA HIS A 237 20.67 15.77 0.69
C HIS A 237 19.94 16.82 -0.15
N ASP A 238 18.64 17.00 0.04
CA ASP A 238 17.89 18.10 -0.59
C ASP A 238 18.38 19.47 -0.08
N VAL A 239 18.53 19.61 1.25
CA VAL A 239 19.04 20.83 1.88
C VAL A 239 20.51 21.07 1.51
N GLU A 240 21.35 20.03 1.50
CA GLU A 240 22.74 20.11 1.05
C GLU A 240 22.81 20.67 -0.38
N LYS A 241 21.94 20.18 -1.27
CA LYS A 241 21.85 20.66 -2.64
C LYS A 241 21.41 22.11 -2.71
N ALA A 242 20.41 22.50 -1.91
CA ALA A 242 19.93 23.88 -1.86
C ALA A 242 21.00 24.87 -1.35
N LEU A 243 21.83 24.45 -0.40
CA LEU A 243 22.84 25.32 0.23
C LEU A 243 24.17 25.34 -0.53
N LEU A 244 24.60 24.20 -1.07
CA LEU A 244 25.96 23.99 -1.56
C LEU A 244 26.01 23.48 -3.01
N SER A 245 24.86 23.25 -3.64
CA SER A 245 24.76 22.67 -5.00
C SER A 245 25.42 21.28 -5.13
N THR A 246 25.60 20.58 -4.01
CA THR A 246 26.14 19.22 -3.95
C THR A 246 25.16 18.24 -3.33
N SER A 247 25.36 16.96 -3.63
CA SER A 247 24.75 15.85 -2.90
C SER A 247 25.84 14.82 -2.62
N LEU A 248 26.10 14.52 -1.33
CA LEU A 248 27.29 13.75 -0.89
C LEU A 248 28.61 14.32 -1.43
N GLY A 249 28.70 15.65 -1.56
CA GLY A 249 29.89 16.29 -2.10
C GLY A 249 30.09 16.15 -3.61
N VAL A 250 29.11 15.60 -4.34
CA VAL A 250 29.09 15.58 -5.81
C VAL A 250 28.33 16.79 -6.33
N CYS A 251 28.99 17.63 -7.12
CA CYS A 251 28.38 18.79 -7.77
C CYS A 251 27.26 18.33 -8.70
N GLN A 252 26.05 18.84 -8.49
CA GLN A 252 24.86 18.41 -9.22
C GLN A 252 24.79 18.96 -10.65
N LEU A 253 25.58 20.00 -10.96
CA LEU A 253 25.69 20.55 -12.32
C LEU A 253 26.72 19.79 -13.16
N SER A 254 27.84 19.36 -12.56
CA SER A 254 28.95 18.76 -13.31
C SER A 254 29.08 17.24 -13.11
N GLY A 255 28.37 16.65 -12.15
CA GLY A 255 28.50 15.24 -11.77
C GLY A 255 29.86 14.84 -11.18
N ARG A 256 30.68 15.83 -10.76
CA ARG A 256 32.05 15.60 -10.26
C ARG A 256 32.11 15.78 -8.75
N ALA A 257 32.91 14.94 -8.09
CA ALA A 257 33.22 15.12 -6.67
C ALA A 257 33.95 16.45 -6.46
N VAL A 258 33.57 17.15 -5.39
CA VAL A 258 34.19 18.40 -4.95
C VAL A 258 35.18 18.08 -3.83
N GLU A 259 36.34 18.73 -3.84
CA GLU A 259 37.34 18.59 -2.77
C GLU A 259 36.73 18.97 -1.42
N GLY A 260 36.87 18.11 -0.41
CA GLY A 260 36.25 18.29 0.91
C GLY A 260 34.73 18.10 0.96
N GLY A 261 34.09 17.68 -0.14
CA GLY A 261 32.64 17.55 -0.27
C GLY A 261 32.00 16.53 0.68
N SER A 262 32.78 15.59 1.23
CA SER A 262 32.31 14.65 2.26
C SER A 262 31.77 15.35 3.51
N ARG A 263 32.20 16.60 3.79
CA ARG A 263 31.71 17.41 4.92
C ARG A 263 30.37 18.09 4.65
N ASN A 264 29.94 18.21 3.40
CA ASN A 264 28.86 19.11 3.00
C ASN A 264 27.53 18.76 3.65
N HIS A 265 27.15 17.49 3.69
CA HIS A 265 25.92 17.03 4.34
C HIS A 265 25.93 17.29 5.86
N LEU A 266 27.05 17.05 6.55
CA LEU A 266 27.20 17.35 7.98
C LEU A 266 27.09 18.86 8.26
N TRP A 267 27.67 19.67 7.37
CA TRP A 267 27.55 21.12 7.46
C TRP A 267 26.10 21.58 7.27
N ALA A 268 25.39 21.02 6.29
CA ALA A 268 23.98 21.32 6.03
C ALA A 268 23.10 20.99 7.24
N ILE A 269 23.31 19.83 7.88
CA ILE A 269 22.66 19.44 9.14
C ILE A 269 22.89 20.51 10.21
N ASN A 270 24.16 20.88 10.45
CA ASN A 270 24.52 21.87 11.46
C ASN A 270 23.87 23.25 11.17
N ALA A 271 23.82 23.66 9.91
CA ALA A 271 23.22 24.92 9.50
C ALA A 271 21.71 24.96 9.77
N VAL A 272 20.97 23.91 9.40
CA VAL A 272 19.53 23.80 9.65
C VAL A 272 19.21 23.63 11.13
N ASN A 273 19.96 22.81 11.86
CA ASN A 273 19.75 22.62 13.29
C ASN A 273 20.02 23.91 14.08
N ARG A 274 20.98 24.73 13.66
CA ARG A 274 21.28 26.03 14.31
C ARG A 274 20.09 26.99 14.30
N VAL A 275 19.29 26.96 13.24
CA VAL A 275 18.08 27.79 13.12
C VAL A 275 16.84 27.09 13.67
N GLY A 276 16.96 25.84 14.12
CA GLY A 276 15.91 25.09 14.80
C GLY A 276 14.99 24.28 13.89
N GLY A 277 15.48 23.85 12.72
CA GLY A 277 14.77 22.89 11.85
C GLY A 277 14.45 23.43 10.46
N ILE A 278 13.93 22.54 9.60
CA ILE A 278 13.70 22.80 8.18
C ILE A 278 12.76 23.99 7.97
N ARG A 279 11.64 24.03 8.69
CA ARG A 279 10.65 25.12 8.56
C ARG A 279 11.27 26.49 8.85
N LYS A 280 11.99 26.61 9.98
CA LYS A 280 12.69 27.86 10.34
C LYS A 280 13.79 28.22 9.35
N ALA A 281 14.50 27.22 8.81
CA ALA A 281 15.52 27.43 7.79
C ALA A 281 14.94 27.99 6.49
N VAL A 282 13.72 27.61 6.11
CA VAL A 282 13.00 28.19 4.97
C VAL A 282 12.52 29.61 5.31
N GLU A 283 11.88 29.80 6.46
CA GLU A 283 11.34 31.10 6.89
C GLU A 283 12.40 32.19 7.01
N CYS A 284 13.62 31.85 7.46
CA CYS A 284 14.74 32.80 7.56
C CYS A 284 15.54 32.96 6.25
N GLY A 285 15.14 32.27 5.18
CA GLY A 285 15.79 32.35 3.87
C GLY A 285 17.10 31.57 3.74
N LEU A 286 17.48 30.77 4.75
CA LEU A 286 18.66 29.90 4.68
C LEU A 286 18.47 28.83 3.59
N VAL A 287 17.32 28.16 3.56
CA VAL A 287 16.95 27.18 2.54
C VAL A 287 15.95 27.83 1.59
N GLY A 288 16.41 28.31 0.43
CA GLY A 288 15.58 29.04 -0.54
C GLY A 288 15.09 28.23 -1.75
N SER A 289 15.40 26.93 -1.82
CA SER A 289 15.00 26.05 -2.92
C SER A 289 15.02 24.57 -2.51
N GLY A 290 14.65 23.66 -3.41
CA GLY A 290 14.58 22.21 -3.14
C GLY A 290 13.18 21.71 -2.82
N VAL A 291 13.08 20.41 -2.56
CA VAL A 291 11.84 19.72 -2.18
C VAL A 291 11.38 20.16 -0.80
N MET A 292 12.26 20.20 0.19
CA MET A 292 11.90 20.57 1.57
C MET A 292 11.43 22.03 1.64
N HIS A 293 12.01 22.93 0.84
CA HIS A 293 11.48 24.27 0.66
C HIS A 293 10.07 24.27 0.06
N ALA A 294 9.83 23.49 -1.01
CA ALA A 294 8.52 23.39 -1.63
C ALA A 294 7.46 22.85 -0.66
N VAL A 295 7.81 21.85 0.15
CA VAL A 295 6.95 21.29 1.19
C VAL A 295 6.54 22.34 2.21
N VAL A 296 7.48 23.16 2.70
CA VAL A 296 7.18 24.21 3.68
C VAL A 296 6.32 25.32 3.06
N VAL A 297 6.66 25.79 1.87
CA VAL A 297 5.94 26.89 1.19
C VAL A 297 4.54 26.49 0.76
N SER A 298 4.34 25.25 0.31
CA SER A 298 3.03 24.72 -0.06
C SER A 298 2.23 24.17 1.13
N GLU A 299 2.75 24.30 2.36
CA GLU A 299 2.16 23.76 3.59
C GLU A 299 1.82 22.26 3.51
N VAL A 300 2.61 21.49 2.77
CA VAL A 300 2.46 20.04 2.68
C VAL A 300 3.03 19.39 3.95
N PRO A 301 2.27 18.54 4.65
CA PRO A 301 2.79 17.83 5.81
C PRO A 301 3.89 16.85 5.39
N PHE A 302 4.92 16.73 6.23
CA PHE A 302 5.99 15.75 6.03
C PHE A 302 6.35 15.05 7.34
N VAL A 303 6.78 13.80 7.21
CA VAL A 303 7.28 12.99 8.34
C VAL A 303 8.64 12.42 7.97
N LEU A 304 9.64 12.67 8.81
CA LEU A 304 10.98 12.11 8.68
C LEU A 304 11.20 11.04 9.76
N ALA A 305 11.12 9.77 9.38
CA ALA A 305 11.39 8.66 10.28
C ALA A 305 12.89 8.39 10.37
N GLY A 306 13.40 8.28 11.60
CA GLY A 306 14.81 8.01 11.87
C GLY A 306 15.26 6.61 11.48
N SER A 307 16.54 6.47 11.23
CA SER A 307 17.23 5.21 10.92
C SER A 307 18.55 5.11 11.68
N ILE A 308 19.03 3.89 11.92
CA ILE A 308 20.30 3.61 12.59
C ILE A 308 21.53 4.18 11.85
N ARG A 309 21.38 4.61 10.61
CA ARG A 309 22.45 5.17 9.77
C ARG A 309 22.47 6.69 9.74
N ASP A 310 21.58 7.37 10.45
CA ASP A 310 21.37 8.80 10.29
C ASP A 310 22.56 9.60 10.85
N ASP A 311 23.13 10.46 10.01
CA ASP A 311 24.06 11.50 10.43
C ASP A 311 23.30 12.70 11.00
N GLY A 312 23.74 13.24 12.15
CA GLY A 312 23.06 14.34 12.85
C GLY A 312 22.20 13.82 13.99
N PRO A 313 20.88 13.62 13.81
CA PRO A 313 20.04 13.92 12.63
C PRO A 313 19.59 15.39 12.54
N LEU A 314 18.79 15.73 11.53
CA LEU A 314 18.00 16.97 11.56
C LEU A 314 17.02 16.94 12.74
N VAL A 315 16.77 18.09 13.38
CA VAL A 315 15.85 18.17 14.54
C VAL A 315 14.41 17.77 14.22
N ASP A 316 14.01 17.83 12.94
CA ASP A 316 12.70 17.43 12.46
C ASP A 316 12.51 15.89 12.40
N VAL A 317 13.57 15.11 12.61
CA VAL A 317 13.54 13.64 12.51
C VAL A 317 12.96 13.01 13.77
N ILE A 318 11.96 12.15 13.60
CA ILE A 318 11.40 11.34 14.67
C ILE A 318 12.28 10.11 14.85
N THR A 319 13.11 10.12 15.90
CA THR A 319 14.06 9.04 16.20
C THR A 319 13.41 7.81 16.84
N ASP A 320 12.29 7.99 17.54
CA ASP A 320 11.48 6.89 18.03
C ASP A 320 10.71 6.23 16.88
N VAL A 321 11.07 4.99 16.55
CA VAL A 321 10.50 4.26 15.41
C VAL A 321 9.00 3.97 15.57
N LEU A 322 8.51 3.84 16.81
CA LEU A 322 7.09 3.59 17.07
C LEU A 322 6.30 4.88 16.88
N ALA A 323 6.80 6.01 17.40
CA ALA A 323 6.23 7.32 17.15
C ALA A 323 6.25 7.68 15.66
N ALA A 324 7.35 7.38 14.96
CA ALA A 324 7.46 7.61 13.51
C ALA A 324 6.44 6.77 12.72
N GLN A 325 6.24 5.51 13.11
CA GLN A 325 5.22 4.66 12.50
C GLN A 325 3.80 5.20 12.75
N GLU A 326 3.52 5.76 13.92
CA GLU A 326 2.24 6.39 14.22
C GLU A 326 2.00 7.64 13.39
N ALA A 327 3.00 8.51 13.27
CA ALA A 327 2.95 9.67 12.39
C ALA A 327 2.74 9.28 10.91
N TYR A 328 3.33 8.17 10.46
CA TYR A 328 3.06 7.63 9.12
C TYR A 328 1.59 7.19 8.97
N ILE A 329 1.02 6.52 9.96
CA ILE A 329 -0.39 6.07 9.92
C ILE A 329 -1.32 7.27 9.78
N GLU A 330 -1.13 8.32 10.58
CA GLU A 330 -1.92 9.56 10.51
C GLU A 330 -1.78 10.25 9.15
N ALA A 331 -0.55 10.36 8.65
CA ALA A 331 -0.27 10.94 7.34
C ALA A 331 -0.79 10.10 6.15
N LEU A 332 -1.26 8.87 6.38
CA LEU A 332 -1.87 8.00 5.36
C LEU A 332 -3.41 8.00 5.41
N GLU A 333 -4.06 8.68 6.36
CA GLU A 333 -5.53 8.73 6.44
C GLU A 333 -6.18 9.37 5.20
N GLY A 334 -7.14 8.69 4.57
CA GLY A 334 -7.80 9.23 3.35
C GLY A 334 -6.89 9.30 2.12
N VAL A 335 -5.75 8.60 2.13
CA VAL A 335 -4.90 8.44 0.94
C VAL A 335 -5.59 7.54 -0.09
N GLY A 336 -5.66 8.01 -1.33
CA GLY A 336 -6.15 7.20 -2.47
C GLY A 336 -5.01 6.67 -3.33
N MET A 337 -3.83 7.31 -3.26
CA MET A 337 -2.66 6.90 -4.03
C MET A 337 -1.34 7.17 -3.31
N CYS A 338 -0.41 6.22 -3.39
CA CYS A 338 0.97 6.34 -2.92
C CYS A 338 1.97 6.20 -4.07
N LEU A 339 2.95 7.11 -4.13
CA LEU A 339 4.11 7.03 -5.00
C LEU A 339 5.34 6.64 -4.17
N LEU A 340 5.83 5.42 -4.35
CA LEU A 340 6.98 4.87 -3.64
C LEU A 340 8.24 5.05 -4.51
N LEU A 341 9.15 5.94 -4.12
CA LEU A 341 10.17 6.49 -5.03
C LEU A 341 11.58 6.18 -4.50
N ALA A 342 12.17 5.07 -4.97
CA ALA A 342 13.55 4.65 -4.69
C ALA A 342 13.92 4.63 -3.19
N SER A 343 13.03 4.09 -2.35
CA SER A 343 13.18 4.07 -0.89
C SER A 343 12.77 2.75 -0.27
N ALA A 344 13.61 1.71 -0.38
CA ALA A 344 13.21 0.35 -0.02
C ALA A 344 12.57 0.22 1.38
N LEU A 345 13.23 0.74 2.42
CA LEU A 345 12.75 0.64 3.80
C LEU A 345 11.39 1.33 4.00
N HIS A 346 11.27 2.61 3.60
CA HIS A 346 10.05 3.38 3.81
C HIS A 346 8.92 2.91 2.89
N SER A 347 9.22 2.49 1.66
CA SER A 347 8.24 1.91 0.73
C SER A 347 7.60 0.65 1.30
N ILE A 348 8.41 -0.26 1.85
CA ILE A 348 7.92 -1.47 2.53
C ILE A 348 7.09 -1.11 3.76
N ALA A 349 7.58 -0.16 4.57
CA ALA A 349 6.85 0.27 5.76
C ALA A 349 5.46 0.82 5.40
N VAL A 350 5.36 1.68 4.39
CA VAL A 350 4.08 2.22 3.90
C VAL A 350 3.21 1.12 3.32
N GLY A 351 3.75 0.19 2.53
CA GLY A 351 3.01 -0.97 2.00
C GLY A 351 2.32 -1.80 3.09
N ASN A 352 2.96 -1.94 4.26
CA ASN A 352 2.39 -2.66 5.41
C ASN A 352 1.32 -1.86 6.18
N LEU A 353 1.22 -0.55 5.95
CA LEU A 353 0.32 0.36 6.66
C LEU A 353 -0.92 0.77 5.85
N ILE A 354 -0.88 0.58 4.53
CA ILE A 354 -1.97 0.97 3.64
C ILE A 354 -2.99 -0.15 3.38
N HIS A 355 -4.23 0.27 3.11
CA HIS A 355 -5.28 -0.61 2.65
C HIS A 355 -5.08 -1.00 1.18
N SER A 356 -5.58 -2.17 0.77
CA SER A 356 -5.47 -2.68 -0.61
C SER A 356 -6.13 -1.81 -1.69
N ARG A 357 -7.06 -0.95 -1.29
CA ARG A 357 -7.72 0.03 -2.19
C ARG A 357 -6.80 1.19 -2.58
N VAL A 358 -5.73 1.44 -1.81
CA VAL A 358 -4.79 2.53 -2.08
C VAL A 358 -3.97 2.16 -3.30
N ARG A 359 -4.13 2.92 -4.39
CA ARG A 359 -3.34 2.71 -5.61
C ARG A 359 -1.88 2.98 -5.30
N THR A 360 -1.00 2.05 -5.63
CA THR A 360 0.42 2.17 -5.29
C THR A 360 1.26 2.07 -6.54
N VAL A 361 2.15 3.03 -6.77
CA VAL A 361 3.14 2.98 -7.84
C VAL A 361 4.51 2.95 -7.20
N CYS A 362 5.24 1.86 -7.42
CA CYS A 362 6.60 1.69 -6.91
C CYS A 362 7.61 1.86 -8.04
N VAL A 363 8.50 2.83 -7.90
CA VAL A 363 9.58 3.14 -8.83
C VAL A 363 10.92 2.88 -8.16
N ASP A 364 11.71 2.00 -8.75
CA ASP A 364 13.05 1.68 -8.27
C ASP A 364 13.95 1.31 -9.46
N MET A 365 15.27 1.47 -9.32
CA MET A 365 16.21 1.06 -10.36
C MET A 365 16.29 -0.47 -10.48
N THR A 366 15.83 -1.20 -9.46
CA THR A 366 15.90 -2.66 -9.38
C THR A 366 14.51 -3.30 -9.23
N GLU A 367 14.34 -4.51 -9.78
CA GLU A 367 13.12 -5.31 -9.60
C GLU A 367 12.90 -5.75 -8.15
N ALA A 368 13.96 -5.78 -7.33
CA ALA A 368 13.93 -6.34 -5.99
C ALA A 368 12.93 -5.64 -5.06
N LEU A 369 12.78 -4.32 -5.16
CA LEU A 369 11.83 -3.59 -4.31
C LEU A 369 10.37 -3.84 -4.71
N PRO A 370 9.96 -3.64 -5.99
CA PRO A 370 8.61 -4.01 -6.42
C PRO A 370 8.24 -5.46 -6.11
N VAL A 371 9.16 -6.41 -6.35
CA VAL A 371 8.91 -7.83 -6.05
C VAL A 371 8.70 -8.05 -4.55
N LYS A 372 9.52 -7.43 -3.69
CA LYS A 372 9.35 -7.51 -2.23
C LYS A 372 8.03 -6.91 -1.75
N LEU A 373 7.54 -5.84 -2.39
CA LEU A 373 6.24 -5.26 -2.08
C LEU A 373 5.09 -6.19 -2.45
N GLY A 374 5.11 -6.75 -3.67
CA GLY A 374 4.13 -7.73 -4.11
C GLY A 374 4.07 -8.97 -3.19
N ASN A 375 5.24 -9.48 -2.78
CA ASN A 375 5.36 -10.62 -1.87
C ASN A 375 4.90 -10.33 -0.43
N ARG A 376 4.73 -9.06 -0.04
CA ARG A 376 4.27 -8.65 1.29
C ARG A 376 2.81 -8.19 1.28
N GLY A 377 2.00 -8.74 0.39
CA GLY A 377 0.56 -8.48 0.34
C GLY A 377 0.15 -7.18 -0.36
N SER A 378 1.10 -6.35 -0.81
CA SER A 378 0.81 -5.16 -1.63
C SER A 378 0.65 -5.51 -3.12
N GLN A 379 -0.20 -6.49 -3.43
CA GLN A 379 -0.44 -6.96 -4.80
C GLN A 379 -1.08 -5.90 -5.70
N GLN A 380 -1.66 -4.85 -5.13
CA GLN A 380 -2.17 -3.69 -5.86
C GLN A 380 -1.09 -2.72 -6.36
N ALA A 381 0.19 -2.95 -6.00
CA ALA A 381 1.28 -2.06 -6.35
C ALA A 381 1.81 -2.34 -7.77
N ILE A 382 1.79 -1.32 -8.62
CA ILE A 382 2.39 -1.37 -9.96
C ILE A 382 3.89 -1.08 -9.80
N GLY A 383 4.74 -1.99 -10.28
CA GLY A 383 6.19 -1.85 -10.22
C GLY A 383 6.78 -1.32 -11.53
N LEU A 384 7.38 -0.14 -11.50
CA LEU A 384 8.16 0.39 -12.61
C LEU A 384 9.65 0.34 -12.28
N VAL A 385 10.38 -0.49 -13.03
CA VAL A 385 11.83 -0.55 -12.91
C VAL A 385 12.47 0.46 -13.86
N THR A 386 12.90 1.60 -13.34
CA THR A 386 13.48 2.70 -14.11
C THR A 386 14.18 3.71 -13.18
N ASP A 387 14.92 4.64 -13.76
CA ASP A 387 15.49 5.78 -13.03
C ASP A 387 14.35 6.66 -12.49
N VAL A 388 14.43 6.99 -11.19
CA VAL A 388 13.38 7.74 -10.50
C VAL A 388 13.32 9.21 -10.94
N GLY A 389 14.44 9.79 -11.36
CA GLY A 389 14.50 11.13 -11.93
C GLY A 389 13.77 11.18 -13.27
N TYR A 390 14.10 10.24 -14.17
CA TYR A 390 13.42 10.08 -15.46
C TYR A 390 11.90 9.90 -15.30
N PHE A 391 11.47 9.08 -14.34
CA PHE A 391 10.06 8.90 -14.02
C PHE A 391 9.40 10.22 -13.60
N LEU A 392 10.01 10.95 -12.65
CA LEU A 392 9.45 12.19 -12.10
C LEU A 392 9.36 13.30 -13.16
N GLU A 393 10.37 13.45 -14.02
CA GLU A 393 10.33 14.40 -15.13
C GLU A 393 9.23 14.08 -16.14
N GLY A 394 9.09 12.80 -16.51
CA GLY A 394 8.02 12.36 -17.38
C GLY A 394 6.64 12.60 -16.76
N LEU A 395 6.49 12.27 -15.48
CA LEU A 395 5.25 12.43 -14.73
C LEU A 395 4.84 13.90 -14.64
N GLU A 396 5.78 14.78 -14.30
CA GLU A 396 5.54 16.23 -14.23
C GLU A 396 5.16 16.79 -15.60
N ARG A 397 5.84 16.38 -16.68
CA ARG A 397 5.48 16.80 -18.04
C ARG A 397 4.07 16.36 -18.43
N GLU A 398 3.71 15.12 -18.12
CA GLU A 398 2.36 14.58 -18.38
C GLU A 398 1.29 15.38 -17.63
N LEU A 399 1.54 15.74 -16.37
CA LEU A 399 0.59 16.46 -15.53
C LEU A 399 0.48 17.96 -15.86
N SER A 400 1.60 18.60 -16.22
CA SER A 400 1.68 20.02 -16.58
C SER A 400 1.22 20.34 -18.01
N GLY A 401 0.82 19.33 -18.79
CA GLY A 401 0.24 19.53 -20.13
C GLY A 401 1.27 19.74 -21.25
N GLY A 402 2.50 19.24 -21.11
CA GLY A 402 3.51 19.30 -22.16
C GLY A 402 3.08 18.60 -23.46
N PRO A 403 3.69 18.93 -24.62
CA PRO A 403 3.28 18.39 -25.92
C PRO A 403 3.29 16.86 -25.92
N ARG A 404 2.12 16.26 -26.19
CA ARG A 404 1.92 14.81 -26.25
C ARG A 404 2.74 14.21 -27.40
N ALA A 405 3.64 13.27 -27.09
CA ALA A 405 4.37 12.54 -28.12
C ALA A 405 3.57 11.35 -28.74
N GLN A 406 2.28 11.17 -28.41
CA GLN A 406 1.57 9.91 -28.64
C GLN A 406 0.15 10.00 -29.25
N ASP A 407 -0.13 10.99 -30.11
CA ASP A 407 -1.32 10.89 -31.01
C ASP A 407 -1.10 9.91 -32.19
N ARG A 408 -0.14 8.98 -32.09
CA ARG A 408 -0.04 7.84 -33.00
C ARG A 408 -0.89 6.71 -32.45
N ALA A 409 -2.16 6.74 -32.82
CA ALA A 409 -3.08 5.63 -32.58
C ALA A 409 -2.45 4.29 -33.03
N CYS A 410 -2.49 3.28 -32.16
CA CYS A 410 -2.25 1.91 -32.59
C CYS A 410 -3.26 1.56 -33.70
N PRO A 411 -2.86 0.85 -34.77
CA PRO A 411 -3.81 0.35 -35.74
C PRO A 411 -4.81 -0.55 -35.00
N LYS A 412 -6.10 -0.22 -35.13
CA LYS A 412 -7.18 -1.13 -34.73
C LYS A 412 -6.99 -2.40 -35.54
N SER A 413 -6.82 -3.54 -34.89
CA SER A 413 -6.88 -4.84 -35.54
C SER A 413 -8.24 -4.92 -36.24
N GLY A 414 -8.20 -5.02 -37.57
CA GLY A 414 -9.37 -5.19 -38.40
C GLY A 414 -10.15 -6.46 -38.02
N SER A 415 -11.45 -6.37 -38.28
CA SER A 415 -12.49 -7.41 -38.21
C SER A 415 -12.05 -8.80 -38.64
#